data_AF-A0AAW1DKN0-F1
#
_entry.id   AF-A0AAW1DKN0-F1
#
_cell.length_a   1.000
_cell.length_b   1.000
_cell.length_c   1.000
_cell.angle_alpha   90.00
_cell.angle_beta   90.00
_cell.angle_gamma   90.00
#
_symmetry.space_group_name_H-M   'P 1'
#
loop_
_entity.id
_entity.type
_entity.pdbx_description
1 polymer ?
#
loop_
_entity_poly.entity_id
_entity_poly.type
_entity_poly.pdbx_seq_one_letter_code
_entity_poly.pdbx_strand_id
1 'polypeptide(L)' 'MATPPDSPVEDVVYEIEPSRVPKHRPVALEDLCRQTKFTRQEIRVMYRGFKQVCSLLLL' A
#
# COMPACT_ATOMS: atom_id res chain seq x y z
N MET A 1 11.28 40.70 35.33
CA MET A 1 11.86 39.38 34.95
C MET A 1 10.72 38.52 34.43
N ALA A 2 10.59 38.41 33.12
CA ALA A 2 9.85 37.33 32.46
C ALA A 2 10.08 37.50 30.95
N THR A 3 11.18 36.95 30.46
CA THR A 3 11.32 36.64 29.04
C THR A 3 10.23 35.62 28.71
N PRO A 4 9.29 35.87 27.80
CA PRO A 4 8.45 34.80 27.29
C PRO A 4 9.38 33.80 26.58
N PRO A 5 9.23 32.49 26.82
CA PRO A 5 10.03 31.50 26.12
C PRO A 5 9.70 31.63 24.63
N ASP A 6 10.74 31.85 23.83
CA ASP A 6 10.73 31.55 22.40
C ASP A 6 10.48 30.05 22.32
N SER A 7 9.19 29.66 22.28
CA SER A 7 8.83 28.27 22.03
C SER A 7 9.40 27.96 20.65
N PRO A 8 10.38 27.05 20.53
CA PRO A 8 10.72 26.55 19.23
C PRO A 8 9.44 25.87 18.76
N VAL A 9 8.82 26.41 17.73
CA VAL A 9 7.93 25.62 16.90
C VAL A 9 8.83 24.52 16.35
N GLU A 10 8.92 23.42 17.07
CA GLU A 10 9.48 22.20 16.55
C GLU A 10 8.57 21.87 15.38
N ASP A 11 9.04 22.21 14.18
CA ASP A 11 8.57 21.65 12.94
C ASP A 11 8.62 20.13 13.14
N VAL A 12 7.51 19.57 13.64
CA VAL A 12 7.30 18.14 13.71
C VAL A 12 7.16 17.76 12.24
N VAL A 13 8.32 17.57 11.61
CA VAL A 13 8.44 16.83 10.39
C VAL A 13 7.83 15.49 10.74
N TYR A 14 6.58 15.29 10.31
CA TYR A 14 5.96 13.99 10.30
C TYR A 14 6.82 13.16 9.35
N GLU A 15 7.83 12.49 9.91
CA GLU A 15 8.48 11.33 9.31
C GLU A 15 7.35 10.35 9.00
N ILE A 16 6.83 10.46 7.78
CA ILE A 16 6.07 9.38 7.16
C ILE A 16 7.10 8.28 7.02
N GLU A 17 7.21 7.47 8.07
CA GLU A 17 7.83 6.16 8.02
C GLU A 17 7.32 5.54 6.72
N PRO A 18 8.18 5.30 5.71
CA PRO A 18 7.75 4.75 4.46
C PRO A 18 7.19 3.37 4.80
N SER A 19 5.86 3.33 4.93
CA SER A 19 5.07 2.15 5.26
C SER A 19 5.69 1.01 4.50
N ARG A 20 6.35 0.10 5.23
CA ARG A 20 7.13 -0.99 4.65
C ARG A 20 6.14 -1.75 3.80
N VAL A 21 6.11 -1.45 2.51
CA VAL A 21 5.09 -1.99 1.60
C VAL A 21 5.18 -3.49 1.78
N PRO A 22 4.14 -4.14 2.34
CA PRO A 22 4.23 -5.56 2.63
C PRO A 22 4.60 -6.23 1.32
N LYS A 23 5.78 -6.89 1.28
CA LYS A 23 6.23 -7.59 0.09
C LYS A 23 5.22 -8.69 -0.16
N HIS A 24 4.24 -8.43 -1.02
CA HIS A 24 3.21 -9.40 -1.35
C HIS A 24 3.90 -10.60 -1.98
N ARG A 25 3.94 -11.70 -1.23
CA ARG A 25 4.49 -12.97 -1.72
C ARG A 25 3.64 -13.40 -2.92
N PRO A 26 4.26 -13.78 -4.05
CA PRO A 26 3.50 -14.34 -5.15
C PRO A 26 2.79 -15.62 -4.70
N VAL A 27 1.48 -15.68 -4.95
CA VAL A 27 0.61 -16.84 -4.66
C VAL A 27 0.31 -17.55 -5.97
N ALA A 28 0.29 -18.88 -5.97
CA ALA A 28 -0.01 -19.67 -7.16
C ALA A 28 -1.49 -19.52 -7.56
N LEU A 29 -1.78 -19.53 -8.88
CA LEU A 29 -3.16 -19.41 -9.37
C LEU A 29 -4.03 -20.59 -8.92
N GLU A 30 -3.44 -21.78 -8.79
CA GLU A 30 -4.12 -22.98 -8.28
C GLU A 30 -4.67 -22.77 -6.87
N ASP A 31 -3.89 -22.14 -6.00
CA ASP A 31 -4.29 -21.87 -4.62
C ASP A 31 -5.43 -20.86 -4.57
N LEU A 32 -5.39 -19.83 -5.44
CA LEU A 32 -6.47 -18.86 -5.58
C LEU A 32 -7.75 -19.50 -6.11
N CYS A 33 -7.65 -20.42 -7.07
CA CYS A 33 -8.80 -21.19 -7.55
C CYS A 33 -9.39 -22.11 -6.48
N ARG A 34 -8.57 -22.64 -5.56
CA ARG A 34 -9.07 -23.48 -4.45
C ARG A 34 -9.76 -22.67 -3.36
N GLN A 35 -9.28 -21.45 -3.11
CA GLN A 35 -9.81 -20.57 -2.07
C GLN A 35 -11.03 -19.75 -2.52
N THR A 36 -11.27 -19.68 -3.83
CA THR A 36 -12.35 -18.87 -4.41
C THR A 36 -13.19 -19.72 -5.36
N LYS A 37 -14.27 -19.13 -5.89
CA LYS A 37 -15.09 -19.76 -6.93
C LYS A 37 -14.67 -19.35 -8.34
N PHE A 38 -13.51 -18.71 -8.48
CA PHE A 38 -13.02 -18.21 -9.75
C PHE A 38 -12.11 -19.22 -10.45
N THR A 39 -12.27 -19.26 -11.77
CA THR A 39 -11.34 -19.93 -12.68
C THR A 39 -10.03 -19.15 -12.80
N ARG A 40 -8.99 -19.83 -13.30
CA ARG A 40 -7.70 -19.19 -13.60
C ARG A 40 -7.85 -17.99 -14.56
N GLN A 41 -8.80 -18.07 -15.50
CA GLN A 41 -9.02 -17.01 -16.47
C GLN A 41 -9.63 -15.77 -15.83
N GLU A 42 -10.65 -15.94 -15.00
CA GLU A 42 -11.28 -14.83 -14.27
C GLU A 42 -10.28 -14.13 -13.33
N ILE A 43 -9.47 -14.90 -12.61
CA ILE A 43 -8.40 -14.34 -11.76
C ILE A 43 -7.40 -13.53 -12.59
N ARG A 44 -7.00 -14.00 -13.78
CA ARG A 44 -6.11 -13.23 -14.67
C ARG A 44 -6.76 -11.92 -15.16
N VAL A 45 -8.05 -11.94 -15.48
CA VAL A 45 -8.78 -10.74 -15.89
C VAL A 45 -8.83 -9.73 -14.73
N MET A 46 -9.21 -10.18 -13.53
CA MET A 46 -9.22 -9.34 -12.33
C MET A 46 -7.83 -8.78 -12.05
N TYR A 47 -6.78 -9.61 -12.06
CA TYR A 47 -5.41 -9.18 -11.79
C TYR A 47 -4.91 -8.11 -12.77
N ARG A 48 -5.24 -8.23 -14.06
CA ARG A 48 -4.91 -7.20 -15.06
C ARG A 48 -5.58 -5.87 -14.72
N GLY A 49 -6.85 -5.90 -14.33
CA GLY A 49 -7.57 -4.72 -13.87
C GLY A 49 -6.95 -4.11 -12.61
N PHE A 50 -6.67 -4.93 -11.59
CA PHE A 50 -6.00 -4.49 -10.37
C PHE A 50 -4.63 -3.87 -10.65
N LYS A 51 -3.81 -4.48 -11.50
CA LYS A 51 -2.51 -3.93 -11.91
C LYS A 51 -2.66 -2.52 -12.50
N GLN A 52 -3.65 -2.30 -13.34
CA GLN A 52 -3.90 -0.99 -13.95
C GLN A 52 -4.26 0.05 -12.89
N VAL A 53 -5.17 -0.29 -11.97
CA VAL A 53 -5.59 0.61 -10.89
C VAL A 53 -4.45 0.92 -9.93
N CYS A 54 -3.69 -0.10 -9.49
CA CYS A 54 -2.56 0.11 -8.59
C CYS A 54 -1.42 0.90 -9.24
N SER A 55 -1.20 0.72 -10.55
CA SER A 55 -0.22 1.53 -11.29
C SER A 55 -0.62 3.02 -11.35
N LEU A 56 -1.93 3.30 -11.36
CA LEU A 56 -2.45 4.67 -11.33
C LEU A 56 -2.44 5.28 -9.93
N LEU A 57 -2.59 4.48 -8.88
CA LEU A 57 -2.69 4.96 -7.49
C LEU A 57 -1.33 5.26 -6.83
N LEU A 58 -0.22 4.94 -7.49
CA LEU A 58 1.16 5.17 -7.03
C LEU A 58 1.85 6.33 -7.78
N LEU A 59 1.11 7.11 -8.57
CA LEU A 59 1.51 8.38 -9.19
C LEU A 59 0.94 9.56 -8.38
#